data_AF-A0A2E9DV53-F1
#
_entry.id   AF-A0A2E9DV53-F1
#
_cell.length_a   1.000
_cell.length_b   1.000
_cell.length_c   1.000
_cell.angle_alpha   90.00
_cell.angle_beta   90.00
_cell.angle_gamma   90.00
#
_symmetry.space_group_name_H-M   'P 1'
#
loop_
_entity.id
_entity.type
_entity.pdbx_description
1 polymer ?
#
loop_
_entity_poly.entity_id
_entity_poly.type
_entity_poly.pdbx_seq_one_letter_code
_entity_poly.pdbx_strand_id
1 'polypeptide(L)' 'MISFKKIWNHFPFVIYVFVWFGIFVGGIFAPGEAVQVLKSNIITKGYHISLYSCIIMFPFMVFYVLRIFRFGVHK' A
#
# COMPACT_ATOMS: atom_id res chain seq x y z
N MET A 1 -21.20 19.88 5.10
CA MET A 1 -19.87 20.25 5.62
C MET A 1 -19.18 18.99 6.14
N ILE A 2 -18.12 18.51 5.45
CA ILE A 2 -17.37 17.33 5.92
C ILE A 2 -16.58 17.76 7.17
N SER A 3 -16.83 17.08 8.29
CA SER A 3 -16.13 17.40 9.55
C SER A 3 -14.63 17.08 9.40
N PHE A 4 -13.76 18.04 9.76
CA PHE A 4 -12.30 17.89 9.75
C PHE A 4 -11.84 16.61 10.50
N LYS A 5 -12.56 16.24 11.56
CA LYS A 5 -12.33 15.01 12.33
C LYS A 5 -12.48 13.73 11.49
N LYS A 6 -13.40 13.71 10.52
CA LYS A 6 -13.57 12.56 9.61
C LYS A 6 -12.38 12.40 8.67
N ILE A 7 -11.85 13.52 8.16
CA ILE A 7 -10.66 13.50 7.28
C ILE A 7 -9.44 12.96 8.04
N TRP A 8 -9.25 13.42 9.28
CA TRP A 8 -8.12 12.98 10.12
C TRP A 8 -8.14 11.48 10.44
N ASN A 9 -9.33 10.86 10.51
CA ASN A 9 -9.45 9.41 10.70
C ASN A 9 -9.01 8.60 9.47
N HIS A 10 -9.02 9.19 8.28
CA HIS A 10 -8.63 8.53 7.03
C HIS A 10 -7.17 8.82 6.65
N PHE A 11 -6.58 9.86 7.22
CA PHE A 11 -5.21 10.29 6.93
C PHE A 11 -4.14 9.20 7.09
N PRO A 12 -4.15 8.36 8.15
CA PRO A 12 -3.18 7.26 8.26
C PRO A 12 -3.29 6.23 7.13
N PHE A 13 -4.51 5.95 6.66
CA PHE A 13 -4.72 5.05 5.54
C PHE A 13 -4.21 5.64 4.22
N VAL A 14 -4.40 6.95 4.01
CA VAL A 14 -3.87 7.66 2.84
C VAL A 14 -2.33 7.57 2.81
N ILE A 15 -1.66 7.82 3.95
CA ILE A 15 -0.21 7.66 4.05
C ILE A 15 0.21 6.22 3.75
N TYR A 16 -0.48 5.24 4.35
CA TYR A 16 -0.22 3.82 4.11
C TYR A 16 -0.29 3.50 2.61
N VAL A 17 -1.38 3.87 1.94
CA VAL A 17 -1.54 3.65 0.49
C VAL A 17 -0.42 4.34 -0.30
N PHE A 18 -0.07 5.59 0.04
CA PHE A 18 0.96 6.34 -0.66
C PHE A 18 2.35 5.69 -0.53
N VAL A 19 2.71 5.23 0.67
CA VAL A 19 3.99 4.54 0.91
C VAL A 19 4.04 3.24 0.11
N TRP A 20 3.02 2.40 0.21
CA TRP A 20 3.02 1.10 -0.49
C TRP A 20 2.92 1.25 -2.00
N PHE A 21 2.20 2.24 -2.49
CA PHE A 21 2.17 2.58 -3.90
C PHE A 21 3.53 3.08 -4.40
N GLY A 22 4.23 3.90 -3.60
CA GLY A 22 5.61 4.31 -3.89
C GLY A 22 6.56 3.11 -3.99
N ILE A 23 6.44 2.14 -3.08
CA ILE A 23 7.22 0.88 -3.14
C ILE A 23 6.83 0.06 -4.37
N PHE A 24 5.55 -0.02 -4.72
CA PHE A 24 5.07 -0.72 -5.90
C PHE A 24 5.69 -0.16 -7.18
N VAL A 25 5.57 1.15 -7.38
CA VAL A 25 6.14 1.86 -8.53
C VAL A 25 7.67 1.75 -8.52
N GLY A 26 8.29 1.95 -7.36
CA GLY A 26 9.73 1.82 -7.17
C GLY A 26 10.23 0.43 -7.56
N GLY A 27 9.51 -0.64 -7.22
CA GLY A 27 9.86 -2.00 -7.63
C GLY A 27 9.79 -2.22 -9.15
N ILE A 28 8.81 -1.61 -9.85
CA ILE A 28 8.69 -1.72 -11.31
C ILE A 28 9.87 -1.07 -12.01
N PHE A 29 10.31 0.09 -11.52
CA PHE A 29 11.36 0.89 -12.12
C PHE A 29 12.75 0.66 -11.50
N ALA A 30 12.87 -0.24 -10.51
CA ALA A 30 14.13 -0.48 -9.83
C ALA A 30 15.16 -1.12 -10.79
N PRO A 31 16.36 -0.52 -10.96
CA PRO A 31 17.42 -1.14 -11.74
C PRO A 31 17.91 -2.40 -11.02
N GLY A 32 18.32 -3.41 -11.81
CA GLY A 32 18.77 -4.71 -11.27
C GLY A 32 19.89 -4.58 -10.23
N GLU A 33 20.82 -3.64 -10.44
CA GLU A 33 21.92 -3.35 -9.50
C GLU A 33 21.40 -2.94 -8.12
N ALA A 34 20.38 -2.06 -8.06
CA ALA A 34 19.78 -1.63 -6.80
C ALA A 34 19.06 -2.79 -6.09
N VAL A 35 18.46 -3.72 -6.85
CA VAL A 35 17.81 -4.91 -6.29
C VAL A 35 18.84 -5.88 -5.71
N GLN A 36 20.00 -6.04 -6.34
CA GLN A 36 21.06 -6.93 -5.86
C GLN A 36 21.65 -6.50 -4.50
N VAL A 37 21.58 -5.20 -4.17
CA VAL A 37 21.98 -4.69 -2.85
C VAL A 37 21.17 -5.32 -1.71
N LEU A 38 19.93 -5.75 -1.97
CA LEU A 38 19.08 -6.40 -0.95
C LEU A 38 19.59 -7.77 -0.53
N LYS A 39 20.53 -8.38 -1.28
CA LYS A 39 21.14 -9.70 -0.98
C LYS A 39 20.11 -10.76 -0.57
N SER A 40 18.97 -10.79 -1.27
CA SER A 40 17.85 -11.67 -0.97
C SER A 40 17.75 -12.79 -1.99
N ASN A 41 17.60 -14.03 -1.52
CA ASN A 41 17.31 -15.18 -2.40
C ASN A 41 15.88 -15.14 -2.95
N ILE A 42 15.02 -14.30 -2.37
CA ILE A 42 13.61 -14.19 -2.73
C ILE A 42 13.39 -12.98 -3.64
N ILE A 43 14.01 -11.84 -3.33
CA ILE A 43 13.90 -10.61 -4.11
C ILE A 43 15.08 -10.53 -5.08
N THR A 44 14.96 -11.21 -6.22
CA THR A 44 15.99 -11.25 -7.27
C THR A 44 15.76 -10.24 -8.39
N LYS A 45 14.53 -9.73 -8.54
CA LYS A 45 14.14 -8.76 -9.56
C LYS A 45 13.23 -7.69 -8.96
N GLY A 46 13.22 -6.50 -9.58
CA GLY A 46 12.45 -5.35 -9.10
C GLY A 46 10.95 -5.66 -8.95
N TYR A 47 10.35 -6.38 -9.90
CA TYR A 47 8.94 -6.74 -9.82
C TYR A 47 8.58 -7.63 -8.61
N HIS A 48 9.54 -8.32 -7.98
CA HIS A 48 9.26 -9.02 -6.72
C HIS A 48 8.87 -8.03 -5.63
N ILE A 49 9.55 -6.88 -5.55
CA ILE A 49 9.23 -5.80 -4.60
C ILE A 49 7.80 -5.31 -4.86
N SER A 50 7.44 -5.08 -6.13
CA SER A 50 6.08 -4.70 -6.52
C SER A 50 5.06 -5.76 -6.14
N LEU A 51 5.34 -7.04 -6.41
CA LEU A 51 4.46 -8.15 -6.03
C LEU A 51 4.23 -8.20 -4.51
N TYR A 52 5.30 -8.10 -3.71
CA TYR A 52 5.19 -8.07 -2.25
C TYR A 52 4.42 -6.86 -1.75
N SER A 53 4.61 -5.69 -2.36
CA SER A 53 3.83 -4.50 -2.02
C SER A 53 2.34 -4.70 -2.29
N CYS A 54 1.95 -5.37 -3.39
CA CYS A 54 0.56 -5.72 -3.65
C CYS A 54 0.00 -6.71 -2.63
N ILE A 55 0.73 -7.79 -2.34
CA ILE A 55 0.31 -8.81 -1.38
C ILE A 55 0.06 -8.20 0.00
N ILE A 56 0.92 -7.27 0.41
CA ILE A 56 0.77 -6.60 1.70
C ILE A 56 -0.32 -5.54 1.65
N MET A 57 -0.37 -4.68 0.62
CA MET A 57 -1.31 -3.57 0.55
C MET A 57 -2.76 -4.03 0.34
N PHE A 58 -2.98 -5.06 -0.48
CA PHE A 58 -4.31 -5.44 -0.95
C PHE A 58 -5.26 -5.88 0.19
N PRO A 59 -4.86 -6.76 1.14
CA PRO A 59 -5.72 -7.11 2.27
C PRO A 59 -6.15 -5.88 3.09
N PHE A 60 -5.24 -4.94 3.34
CA PHE A 60 -5.56 -3.75 4.12
C PHE A 60 -6.52 -2.82 3.37
N MET A 61 -6.38 -2.68 2.04
CA MET A 61 -7.37 -1.96 1.23
C MET A 61 -8.74 -2.62 1.32
N VAL A 62 -8.82 -3.94 1.16
CA VAL A 62 -10.09 -4.68 1.25
C VAL A 62 -10.74 -4.49 2.62
N PHE A 63 -10.00 -4.69 3.72
CA PHE A 63 -10.54 -4.50 5.06
C PHE A 63 -11.00 -3.06 5.34
N TYR A 64 -10.25 -2.07 4.85
CA TYR A 64 -10.60 -0.67 5.03
C TYR A 64 -11.87 -0.29 4.24
N VAL A 65 -11.98 -0.75 3.00
CA VAL A 65 -13.17 -0.55 2.16
C VAL A 65 -14.39 -1.24 2.79
N LEU A 66 -14.25 -2.49 3.22
CA LEU A 66 -15.31 -3.22 3.94
C LEU A 66 -15.73 -2.51 5.22
N ARG A 67 -14.79 -1.92 5.97
CA ARG A 67 -15.10 -1.10 7.15
C ARG A 67 -15.93 0.11 6.76
N ILE A 68 -15.54 0.85 5.72
CA ILE A 68 -16.30 2.03 5.27
C ILE A 68 -17.72 1.63 4.84
N PHE A 69 -17.88 0.56 4.05
CA PHE A 69 -19.21 0.10 3.61
C PHE A 69 -20.06 -0.40 4.77
N ARG A 70 -19.50 -1.20 5.69
CA ARG A 70 -20.24 -1.76 6.84
C ARG A 70 -20.71 -0.67 7.82
N PHE A 71 -19.92 0.38 8.03
CA PHE A 71 -20.28 1.49 8.92
C PHE A 71 -20.94 2.69 8.21
N GLY A 72 -20.94 2.71 6.88
CA GLY A 72 -21.62 3.72 6.06
C GLY A 72 -23.09 3.40 5.78
N VAL A 73 -23.51 2.13 5.89
CA VAL A 73 -24.91 1.70 5.66
C VAL A 73 -25.79 1.86 6.91
N HIS A 74 -25.21 2.06 8.10
CA HIS A 74 -25.94 2.19 9.37
C HIS A 74 -25.95 3.61 9.98
N LYS A 75 -25.70 4.65 9.19
CA LYS A 75 -25.82 6.05 9.63
C LYS A 75 -26.61 6.90 8.66
#